data_AF-A0A2N2K104-F1
#
_entry.id   AF-A0A2N2K104-F1
#
_cell.length_a   1.000
_cell.length_b   1.000
_cell.length_c   1.000
_cell.angle_alpha   90.00
_cell.angle_beta   90.00
_cell.angle_gamma   90.00
#
_symmetry.space_group_name_H-M   'P 1'
#
loop_
_entity.id
_entity.type
_entity.pdbx_description
1 polymer ?
#
loop_
_entity_poly.entity_id
_entity_poly.type
_entity_poly.pdbx_seq_one_letter_code
_entity_poly.pdbx_strand_id
1 'polypeptide(L)'
;YSSKRPFDFMAGGKGADLLRMKIFSERYHFRINVTSTRCPFIPREDQTCPGRISECSHCSTTEGCHRSVATTFSVYFPPATVPSSAHAENLKRPDISRR
;
A
#
# COMPACT_ATOMS: atom_id res chain seq x y z
N TYR A 1 7.92 0.05 -14.72
CA TYR A 1 7.51 -1.36 -14.86
C TYR A 1 6.72 -1.51 -16.15
N SER A 2 7.22 -2.21 -17.17
CA SER A 2 6.50 -2.39 -18.45
C SER A 2 6.68 -3.80 -19.00
N SER A 3 6.03 -4.78 -18.36
CA SER A 3 5.86 -6.11 -18.96
C SER A 3 4.97 -6.08 -20.21
N LYS A 4 4.30 -4.95 -20.52
CA LYS A 4 3.34 -4.71 -21.63
C LYS A 4 2.19 -5.73 -21.73
N ARG A 5 2.10 -6.66 -20.79
CA ARG A 5 0.98 -7.59 -20.63
C ARG A 5 -0.02 -6.97 -19.66
N PRO A 6 -1.34 -7.01 -19.96
CA PRO A 6 -2.35 -6.67 -18.97
C PRO A 6 -2.17 -7.63 -17.79
N PHE A 7 -1.70 -7.11 -16.66
CA PHE A 7 -1.74 -7.86 -15.41
C PHE A 7 -3.16 -7.71 -14.89
N ASP A 8 -3.93 -8.79 -14.99
CA ASP A 8 -5.20 -8.90 -14.29
C ASP A 8 -4.86 -9.15 -12.83
N PHE A 9 -4.73 -8.08 -12.05
CA PHE A 9 -4.27 -8.20 -10.66
C PHE A 9 -5.29 -8.90 -9.75
N MET A 10 -6.46 -9.31 -10.26
CA MET A 10 -7.54 -9.96 -9.50
C MET A 10 -7.81 -9.29 -8.13
N ALA A 11 -7.50 -8.00 -8.03
CA ALA A 11 -7.50 -7.20 -6.80
C ALA A 11 -8.36 -5.93 -6.94
N GLY A 12 -9.22 -5.88 -7.97
CA GLY A 12 -10.20 -4.81 -8.15
C GLY A 12 -9.65 -3.43 -8.54
N GLY A 13 -8.36 -3.28 -8.84
CA GLY A 13 -7.75 -1.97 -9.17
C GLY A 13 -6.61 -2.05 -10.20
N LYS A 14 -6.32 -0.91 -10.85
CA LYS A 14 -5.31 -0.79 -11.93
C LYS A 14 -3.83 -0.83 -11.45
N GLY A 15 -3.57 -1.16 -10.19
CA GLY A 15 -2.21 -1.28 -9.62
C GLY A 15 -1.38 0.02 -9.55
N ALA A 16 -1.92 1.17 -9.97
CA ALA A 16 -1.18 2.42 -10.07
C ALA A 16 -0.89 3.09 -8.71
N ASP A 17 -1.76 2.89 -7.71
CA ASP A 17 -1.69 3.63 -6.44
C ASP A 17 -0.50 3.20 -5.57
N LEU A 18 -0.11 1.94 -5.61
CA LEU A 18 1.04 1.44 -4.86
C LEU A 18 2.35 2.00 -5.42
N LEU A 19 2.46 2.09 -6.75
CA LEU A 19 3.61 2.73 -7.40
C LEU A 19 3.67 4.22 -7.09
N ARG A 20 2.52 4.91 -7.13
CA ARG A 20 2.42 6.32 -6.73
C ARG A 20 2.83 6.52 -5.26
N MET A 21 2.42 5.63 -4.36
CA MET A 21 2.78 5.69 -2.95
C MET A 21 4.29 5.51 -2.74
N LYS A 22 4.94 4.62 -3.50
CA LYS A 22 6.41 4.47 -3.46
C LYS A 22 7.12 5.75 -3.92
N ILE A 23 6.67 6.37 -5.01
CA ILE A 23 7.22 7.65 -5.49
C ILE A 23 7.07 8.75 -4.44
N PHE A 24 5.90 8.82 -3.78
CA PHE A 24 5.69 9.80 -2.70
C PHE A 24 6.55 9.52 -1.47
N SER A 25 6.84 8.25 -1.16
CA SER A 25 7.75 7.91 -0.06
C SER A 25 9.14 8.48 -0.29
N GLU A 26 9.61 8.50 -1.54
CA GLU A 26 10.91 9.08 -1.91
C GLU A 26 10.88 10.61 -1.87
N ARG A 27 9.79 11.23 -2.34
CA ARG A 27 9.64 12.69 -2.36
C ARG A 27 9.45 13.32 -0.98
N TYR A 28 8.68 12.66 -0.12
CA TYR A 28 8.29 13.18 1.20
C TYR A 28 9.03 12.49 2.34
N HIS A 29 10.00 11.63 2.02
CA HIS A 29 10.89 10.97 2.97
C HIS A 29 10.18 10.16 4.07
N PHE A 30 8.99 9.62 3.76
CA PHE A 30 8.37 8.58 4.59
C PHE A 30 8.80 7.19 4.10
N ARG A 31 8.67 6.18 4.94
CA ARG A 31 9.01 4.80 4.58
C ARG A 31 7.75 4.03 4.24
N ILE A 32 7.82 3.23 3.19
CA ILE A 32 6.80 2.23 2.85
C ILE A 32 7.44 0.86 2.76
N ASN A 33 6.79 -0.15 3.36
CA ASN A 33 7.15 -1.55 3.24
C ASN A 33 5.94 -2.36 2.77
N VAL A 34 6.20 -3.39 1.98
CA VAL A 34 5.17 -4.31 1.48
C VAL A 34 5.65 -5.73 1.74
N THR A 35 4.84 -6.50 2.46
CA THR A 35 5.09 -7.92 2.70
C THR A 35 3.88 -8.69 2.21
N SER A 36 4.09 -9.75 1.44
CA SER A 36 3.01 -10.63 0.99
C SER A 36 3.30 -12.08 1.32
N THR A 37 2.30 -12.76 1.85
CA THR A 37 2.29 -14.21 2.06
C THR A 37 1.38 -14.83 1.02
N ARG A 38 1.92 -15.71 0.18
CA ARG A 38 1.15 -16.44 -0.85
C ARG A 38 0.29 -17.51 -0.19
N CYS A 39 -0.87 -17.80 -0.78
CA CYS A 39 -1.70 -18.92 -0.35
C CYS A 39 -0.89 -20.24 -0.43
N PRO A 40 -0.78 -21.03 0.65
CA PRO A 40 0.02 -22.25 0.69
C PRO A 40 -0.52 -23.35 -0.24
N PHE A 41 -1.80 -23.28 -0.62
CA PHE A 41 -2.43 -24.21 -1.55
C PHE A 41 -2.21 -23.85 -3.02
N ILE A 42 -1.56 -22.73 -3.30
CA ILE A 42 -1.23 -22.27 -4.66
C ILE A 42 0.29 -22.03 -4.73
N PRO A 43 1.15 -23.06 -4.57
CA PRO A 43 2.60 -22.85 -4.52
C PRO A 43 3.22 -22.44 -5.87
N ARG A 44 2.55 -22.74 -6.98
CA ARG A 44 3.06 -22.48 -8.34
C ARG A 44 2.35 -21.31 -9.00
N GLU A 45 3.01 -20.68 -9.95
CA GLU A 45 2.49 -19.49 -10.66
C GLU A 45 1.45 -19.80 -11.74
N ASP A 46 1.40 -21.04 -12.23
CA ASP A 46 0.40 -21.52 -13.19
C ASP A 46 -0.96 -21.85 -12.55
N GLN A 47 -1.02 -21.87 -11.22
CA GLN A 47 -2.23 -22.16 -10.47
C GLN A 47 -2.97 -20.87 -10.11
N THR A 48 -4.29 -20.90 -10.27
CA THR A 48 -5.16 -19.74 -10.08
C THR A 48 -6.06 -19.93 -8.87
N CYS A 49 -6.21 -18.87 -8.06
CA CYS A 49 -7.19 -18.83 -6.99
C CYS A 49 -8.60 -18.63 -7.59
N PRO A 50 -9.64 -19.36 -7.14
CA PRO A 50 -11.00 -19.15 -7.64
C PRO A 50 -11.54 -17.74 -7.31
N GLY A 51 -10.91 -17.00 -6.39
CA GLY A 51 -11.30 -15.63 -6.02
C GLY A 51 -12.52 -15.55 -5.11
N ARG A 52 -13.30 -16.64 -5.00
CA ARG A 52 -14.44 -16.77 -4.08
C ARG A 52 -14.21 -17.88 -3.07
N ILE A 53 -14.43 -17.59 -1.78
CA ILE A 53 -14.17 -18.55 -0.71
C ILE A 53 -15.06 -19.79 -0.80
N SER A 54 -16.34 -19.62 -1.19
CA SER A 54 -17.28 -20.73 -1.39
C SER A 54 -16.87 -21.71 -2.48
N GLU A 55 -15.94 -21.33 -3.35
CA GLU A 55 -15.41 -22.15 -4.46
C GLU A 55 -14.00 -22.69 -4.15
N CYS A 56 -13.44 -22.37 -2.99
CA CYS A 56 -12.13 -22.85 -2.58
C CYS A 56 -12.21 -24.28 -2.04
N SER A 57 -11.60 -25.24 -2.74
CA SER A 57 -11.51 -26.65 -2.30
C SER A 57 -10.75 -26.86 -0.99
N HIS A 58 -9.92 -25.89 -0.59
CA HIS A 58 -9.04 -26.00 0.58
C HIS A 58 -9.56 -25.25 1.82
N CYS A 59 -10.66 -24.51 1.69
CA CYS A 59 -11.24 -23.72 2.77
C CYS A 59 -12.73 -23.99 2.84
N SER A 60 -13.16 -24.75 3.85
CA SER A 60 -14.58 -25.02 4.12
C SER A 60 -15.27 -23.88 4.88
N THR A 61 -14.50 -22.95 5.44
CA THR A 61 -15.00 -21.75 6.13
C THR A 61 -14.27 -20.49 5.66
N THR A 62 -14.91 -19.35 5.84
CA THR A 62 -14.41 -18.02 5.48
C THR A 62 -13.01 -17.75 6.07
N GLU A 63 -12.77 -18.18 7.30
CA GLU A 63 -11.52 -17.97 8.04
C GLU A 63 -10.32 -18.73 7.46
N GLY A 64 -10.56 -19.76 6.63
CA GLY A 64 -9.49 -20.52 5.99
C GLY A 64 -8.68 -19.63 5.03
N CYS A 65 -9.35 -19.01 4.05
CA CYS A 65 -8.66 -18.14 3.10
C CYS A 65 -8.08 -16.91 3.79
N HIS A 66 -8.84 -16.27 4.69
CA HIS A 66 -8.40 -15.03 5.36
C HIS A 66 -7.14 -15.18 6.23
N ARG A 67 -6.85 -16.38 6.74
CA ARG A 67 -5.63 -16.65 7.54
C ARG A 67 -4.48 -17.21 6.71
N SER A 68 -4.77 -17.74 5.51
CA SER A 68 -3.79 -18.45 4.69
C SER A 68 -3.00 -17.56 3.73
N VAL A 69 -3.53 -16.38 3.41
CA VAL A 69 -2.92 -15.43 2.47
C VAL A 69 -3.09 -14.02 3.01
N ALA A 70 -2.09 -13.17 2.82
CA ALA A 70 -2.17 -11.77 3.20
C ALA A 70 -1.19 -10.92 2.39
N THR A 71 -1.53 -9.66 2.17
CA THR A 71 -0.59 -8.63 1.75
C THR A 71 -0.70 -7.47 2.71
N THR A 72 0.40 -7.16 3.38
CA THR A 72 0.49 -6.08 4.38
C THR A 72 1.29 -4.93 3.80
N PHE A 73 0.68 -3.74 3.81
CA PHE A 73 1.32 -2.48 3.49
C PHE A 73 1.55 -1.71 4.78
N SER A 74 2.80 -1.35 5.07
CA SER A 74 3.17 -0.57 6.25
C SER A 74 3.78 0.74 5.83
N VAL A 75 3.26 1.85 6.37
CA VAL A 75 3.75 3.20 6.11
C VAL A 75 4.21 3.81 7.42
N TYR A 76 5.40 4.40 7.41
CA TYR A 76 5.98 5.09 8.55
C TYR A 76 6.34 6.52 8.17
N PHE A 77 5.73 7.48 8.87
CA PHE A 77 6.02 8.90 8.73
C PHE A 77 6.96 9.32 9.85
N PRO A 78 8.13 9.91 9.55
CA PRO A 78 8.98 10.48 10.58
C PRO A 78 8.25 11.66 11.26
N PRO A 79 8.56 11.96 12.54
CA PRO A 79 8.05 13.14 13.22
C PRO A 79 8.36 14.41 12.42
N ALA A 80 7.44 15.37 12.40
CA ALA A 80 7.72 16.67 11.83
C ALA A 80 8.89 17.32 12.57
N THR A 81 9.86 17.84 11.82
CA THR A 81 10.88 18.73 12.39
C THR A 81 10.18 20.03 12.79
N VAL A 82 9.77 20.13 14.05
CA VAL A 82 9.46 21.42 14.65
C VAL A 82 10.77 22.21 14.65
N PRO A 83 10.83 23.39 14.01
CA PRO A 83 11.98 24.25 14.17
C PRO A 83 12.19 24.49 15.66
N SER A 84 13.39 24.21 16.15
CA SER A 84 13.84 24.70 17.46
C SER A 84 13.43 26.18 17.56
N SER A 85 12.83 26.55 18.69
CA SER A 85 12.26 27.87 18.98
C SER A 85 13.23 29.06 18.81
N ALA A 86 14.48 28.82 18.44
CA ALA A 86 15.47 29.86 18.13
C ALA A 86 15.22 30.65 16.82
N HIS A 87 14.29 30.21 15.95
CA HIS A 87 13.97 30.94 14.69
C HIS A 87 12.49 31.30 14.50
N ALA A 88 11.67 31.19 15.55
CA ALA A 88 10.22 31.40 15.48
C ALA A 88 9.77 32.88 15.45
N GLU A 89 10.65 33.85 15.19
CA GLU A 89 10.29 35.29 15.20
C GLU A 89 9.92 35.89 13.84
N ASN A 90 10.02 35.17 12.71
CA ASN A 90 9.79 35.79 11.39
C ASN A 90 8.74 35.17 10.46
N LEU A 91 7.90 34.24 10.91
CA LEU A 91 6.68 33.91 10.16
C LEU A 91 5.50 34.79 10.63
N LYS A 92 5.53 36.08 10.27
CA LYS A 92 4.32 36.91 10.30
C LYS A 92 3.32 36.31 9.32
N ARG A 93 2.15 35.92 9.82
CA ARG A 93 0.99 35.48 9.02
C ARG A 93 0.71 36.54 7.95
N PRO A 94 0.55 36.18 6.67
CA PRO A 94 0.02 37.12 5.70
C PRO A 94 -1.40 37.49 6.13
N ASP A 95 -1.62 38.79 6.33
CA ASP A 95 -2.92 39.39 6.55
C ASP A 95 -3.80 39.17 5.32
N ILE A 96 -4.84 38.36 5.47
CA ILE A 96 -5.81 38.03 4.41
C ILE A 96 -6.85 39.16 4.20
N SER A 97 -6.71 40.32 4.84
CA SER A 97 -7.72 41.38 4.76
C SER A 97 -7.67 42.27 3.50
N ARG A 98 -6.87 42.00 2.45
CA ARG A 98 -6.90 42.83 1.22
C ARG A 98 -6.64 42.06 -0.09
N ARG A 99 -7.71 41.56 -0.71
CA ARG A 99 -8.17 41.92 -2.08
C ARG A 99 -9.34 41.04 -2.51
#